data_AF-A0A950MEL5-F1
#
_entry.id   AF-A0A950MEL5-F1
#
_cell.length_a   1.000
_cell.length_b   1.000
_cell.length_c   1.000
_cell.angle_alpha   90.00
_cell.angle_beta   90.00
_cell.angle_gamma   90.00
#
_symmetry.space_group_name_H-M   'P 1'
#
loop_
_entity.id
_entity.type
_entity.pdbx_description
1 polymer ?
#
loop_
_entity_poly.entity_id
_entity_poly.type
_entity_poly.pdbx_seq_one_letter_code
_entity_poly.pdbx_strand_id
1 'polypeptide(L)'
;MNRWSRTAAILVCSLVLSQNGPAIAQAPTAPTPPTLDGLGFIPKPRQVTLNGSTYTVPSTVVIAAQSSDERNVADLLQAFLAARGVHASVGTMISGSAPIRLTIHNVDPLIGAEGYRLKVDATGVSVTANTGAGLFYGVQTLEQLFPARASDGNTLTGVTVDDWPAYS
;
A
#
# COMPACT_ATOMS: atom_id res chain seq x y z
N MET A 1 -7.04 -8.45 81.60
CA MET A 1 -8.17 -7.53 81.85
C MET A 1 -9.00 -7.43 80.57
N ASN A 2 -10.20 -8.02 80.63
CA ASN A 2 -11.48 -7.60 80.01
C ASN A 2 -11.56 -7.62 78.47
N ARG A 3 -12.11 -8.65 77.80
CA ARG A 3 -13.53 -9.12 77.64
C ARG A 3 -14.47 -8.09 76.97
N TRP A 4 -15.02 -8.48 75.80
CA TRP A 4 -16.41 -8.35 75.23
C TRP A 4 -16.29 -8.59 73.70
N SER A 5 -16.76 -9.63 73.00
CA SER A 5 -17.97 -10.50 72.94
C SER A 5 -19.08 -9.99 71.99
N ARG A 6 -19.38 -10.86 70.99
CA ARG A 6 -20.62 -11.06 70.18
C ARG A 6 -20.80 -10.23 68.90
N THR A 7 -20.77 -10.89 67.72
CA THR A 7 -21.96 -11.48 67.06
C THR A 7 -21.57 -12.36 65.87
N ALA A 8 -22.26 -13.49 65.72
CA ALA A 8 -22.20 -14.39 64.58
C ALA A 8 -22.96 -13.79 63.39
N ALA A 9 -22.40 -13.91 62.18
CA ALA A 9 -23.12 -13.63 60.94
C ALA A 9 -23.05 -14.88 60.04
N ILE A 10 -24.22 -15.22 59.55
CA ILE A 10 -24.60 -16.48 58.92
C ILE A 10 -23.92 -16.64 57.55
N LEU A 11 -23.46 -17.87 57.31
CA LEU A 11 -23.04 -18.43 56.04
C LEU A 11 -24.12 -18.22 54.96
N VAL A 12 -23.77 -17.55 53.86
CA VAL A 12 -24.39 -17.80 52.56
C VAL A 12 -23.25 -18.02 51.58
N CYS A 13 -22.88 -19.30 51.40
CA CYS A 13 -21.95 -19.73 50.38
C CYS A 13 -22.70 -19.68 49.04
N SER A 14 -22.63 -18.56 48.35
CA SER A 14 -23.14 -18.46 46.98
C SER A 14 -22.25 -19.29 46.07
N LEU A 15 -22.71 -20.49 45.75
CA LEU A 15 -22.13 -21.35 44.73
C LEU A 15 -22.31 -20.65 43.37
N VAL A 16 -21.28 -19.92 42.92
CA VAL A 16 -21.21 -19.44 41.54
C VAL A 16 -20.88 -20.66 40.68
N LEU A 17 -21.88 -21.22 40.00
CA LEU A 17 -21.63 -22.20 38.95
C LEU A 17 -20.88 -21.49 37.81
N SER A 18 -19.56 -21.69 37.78
CA SER A 18 -18.70 -21.32 36.66
C SER A 18 -19.09 -22.15 35.45
N GLN A 19 -19.89 -21.58 34.55
CA GLN A 19 -20.22 -22.20 33.26
C GLN A 19 -19.03 -22.06 32.31
N ASN A 20 -18.03 -22.93 32.47
CA ASN A 20 -17.00 -23.13 31.45
C ASN A 20 -17.59 -23.96 30.32
N GLY A 21 -18.32 -23.32 29.41
CA GLY A 21 -18.64 -23.90 28.11
C GLY A 21 -17.35 -24.13 27.30
N PRO A 22 -17.32 -25.10 26.38
CA PRO A 22 -16.15 -25.35 25.56
C PRO A 22 -15.82 -24.09 24.75
N ALA A 23 -14.62 -23.55 24.95
CA ALA A 23 -14.09 -22.51 24.10
C ALA A 23 -13.99 -23.06 22.68
N ILE A 24 -14.91 -22.66 21.81
CA ILE A 24 -14.78 -22.88 20.38
C ILE A 24 -13.57 -22.04 19.96
N ALA A 25 -12.43 -22.70 19.77
CA ALA A 25 -11.24 -22.07 19.24
C ALA A 25 -11.61 -21.46 17.88
N GLN A 26 -11.72 -20.13 17.82
CA GLN A 26 -11.76 -19.43 16.54
C GLN A 26 -10.42 -19.68 15.87
N ALA A 27 -10.42 -20.44 14.77
CA ALA A 27 -9.25 -20.53 13.91
C ALA A 27 -8.82 -19.09 13.55
N PRO A 28 -7.51 -18.77 13.54
CA PRO A 28 -7.07 -17.43 13.20
C PRO A 28 -7.67 -17.03 11.86
N THR A 29 -8.53 -16.02 11.87
CA THR A 29 -9.16 -15.50 10.66
C THR A 29 -8.03 -15.02 9.74
N ALA A 30 -7.91 -15.65 8.57
CA ALA A 30 -7.03 -15.16 7.53
C ALA A 30 -7.35 -13.68 7.26
N PRO A 31 -6.35 -12.82 7.03
CA PRO A 31 -6.58 -11.40 6.76
C PRO A 31 -7.52 -11.24 5.56
N THR A 32 -8.49 -10.35 5.68
CA THR A 32 -9.44 -10.04 4.61
C THR A 32 -8.67 -9.52 3.39
N PRO A 33 -8.91 -10.06 2.17
CA PRO A 33 -8.29 -9.53 0.97
C PRO A 33 -8.62 -8.05 0.79
N PRO A 34 -7.68 -7.22 0.30
CA PRO A 34 -7.95 -5.81 0.05
C PRO A 34 -9.08 -5.64 -0.97
N THR A 35 -9.93 -4.63 -0.75
CA THR A 35 -10.98 -4.21 -1.68
C THR A 35 -10.62 -2.87 -2.32
N LEU A 36 -11.21 -2.55 -3.48
CA LEU A 36 -10.94 -1.28 -4.18
C LEU A 36 -11.27 -0.05 -3.33
N ASP A 37 -12.39 -0.09 -2.59
CA ASP A 37 -12.75 0.99 -1.67
C ASP A 37 -11.76 1.12 -0.50
N GLY A 38 -11.09 0.02 -0.13
CA GLY A 38 -10.05 0.02 0.89
C GLY A 38 -8.73 0.67 0.47
N LEU A 39 -8.51 0.92 -0.83
CA LEU A 39 -7.29 1.58 -1.31
C LEU A 39 -7.33 3.11 -1.17
N GLY A 40 -8.53 3.71 -1.05
CA GLY A 40 -8.65 5.11 -0.64
C GLY A 40 -8.03 6.15 -1.58
N PHE A 41 -7.96 5.90 -2.90
CA PHE A 41 -7.44 6.89 -3.86
C PHE A 41 -8.22 8.20 -3.83
N ILE A 42 -7.50 9.32 -3.80
CA ILE A 42 -8.06 10.67 -3.81
C ILE A 42 -7.27 11.54 -4.80
N PRO A 43 -7.91 12.08 -5.87
CA PRO A 43 -9.26 11.74 -6.35
C PRO A 43 -9.36 10.27 -6.81
N LYS A 44 -10.58 9.78 -7.05
CA LYS A 44 -10.78 8.43 -7.58
C LYS A 44 -10.34 8.35 -9.05
N PRO A 45 -9.40 7.45 -9.41
CA PRO A 45 -9.00 7.24 -10.80
C PRO A 45 -10.16 6.73 -11.65
N ARG A 46 -10.07 6.93 -12.96
CA ARG A 46 -11.06 6.46 -13.94
C ARG A 46 -11.27 4.96 -13.90
N GLN A 47 -10.19 4.19 -13.87
CA GLN A 47 -10.25 2.73 -13.90
C GLN A 47 -9.20 2.14 -12.96
N VAL A 48 -9.65 1.25 -12.08
CA VAL A 48 -8.78 0.50 -11.16
C VAL A 48 -9.19 -0.97 -11.18
N THR A 49 -8.23 -1.86 -11.39
CA THR A 49 -8.43 -3.31 -11.34
C THR A 49 -7.46 -3.94 -10.36
N LEU A 50 -7.98 -4.67 -9.36
CA LEU A 50 -7.14 -5.49 -8.46
C LEU A 50 -6.68 -6.75 -9.21
N ASN A 51 -5.43 -7.15 -9.01
CA ASN A 51 -4.90 -8.38 -9.59
C ASN A 51 -4.58 -9.46 -8.54
N GLY A 52 -4.91 -9.22 -7.26
CA GLY A 52 -4.75 -10.18 -6.17
C GLY A 52 -3.31 -10.43 -5.72
N SER A 53 -2.33 -9.77 -6.34
CA SER A 53 -0.93 -9.84 -5.92
C SER A 53 -0.58 -8.73 -4.92
N THR A 54 0.62 -8.81 -4.37
CA THR A 54 1.23 -7.71 -3.61
C THR A 54 2.67 -7.54 -4.04
N TYR A 55 3.21 -6.34 -3.87
CA TYR A 55 4.60 -6.04 -4.13
C TYR A 55 5.23 -5.36 -2.92
N THR A 56 6.26 -5.98 -2.34
CA THR A 56 7.01 -5.34 -1.25
C THR A 56 8.25 -4.66 -1.82
N VAL A 57 8.30 -3.34 -1.72
CA VAL A 57 9.45 -2.55 -2.18
C VAL A 57 10.66 -2.92 -1.31
N PRO A 58 11.76 -3.42 -1.90
CA PRO A 58 12.96 -3.78 -1.15
C PRO A 58 13.63 -2.53 -0.55
N SER A 59 14.47 -2.72 0.48
CA SER A 59 15.23 -1.63 1.11
C SER A 59 16.22 -0.95 0.17
N THR A 60 16.58 -1.61 -0.94
CA THR A 60 17.36 -1.05 -2.03
C THR A 60 16.71 -1.38 -3.35
N VAL A 61 16.45 -0.37 -4.18
CA VAL A 61 15.74 -0.52 -5.46
C VAL A 61 16.36 0.35 -6.54
N VAL A 62 16.20 -0.06 -7.81
CA VAL A 62 16.55 0.75 -8.97
C VAL A 62 15.26 1.29 -9.59
N ILE A 63 15.22 2.59 -9.85
CA ILE A 63 14.22 3.26 -10.67
C ILE A 63 14.79 3.38 -12.09
N ALA A 64 14.23 2.60 -13.00
CA ALA A 64 14.60 2.62 -14.41
C ALA A 64 13.95 3.81 -15.11
N ALA A 65 14.77 4.75 -15.58
CA ALA A 65 14.39 5.95 -16.32
C ALA A 65 15.48 6.31 -17.35
N GLN A 66 15.07 6.66 -18.56
CA GLN A 66 15.95 6.91 -19.70
C GLN A 66 16.00 8.39 -20.10
N SER A 67 14.85 8.98 -20.40
CA SER A 67 14.77 10.38 -20.85
C SER A 67 14.99 11.37 -19.71
N SER A 68 15.26 12.64 -20.04
CA SER A 68 15.35 13.71 -19.03
C SER A 68 14.06 13.85 -18.22
N ASP A 69 12.91 13.76 -18.89
CA ASP A 69 11.60 13.92 -18.25
C ASP A 69 11.29 12.73 -17.33
N GLU A 70 11.60 11.51 -17.77
CA GLU A 70 11.50 10.33 -16.90
C GLU A 70 12.39 10.43 -15.67
N ARG A 71 13.62 10.94 -15.84
CA ARG A 71 14.58 11.14 -14.75
C ARG A 71 14.11 12.19 -13.76
N ASN A 72 13.56 13.31 -14.23
CA ASN A 72 12.98 14.34 -13.35
C ASN A 72 11.89 13.76 -12.45
N VAL A 73 11.01 12.92 -12.99
CA VAL A 73 9.97 12.24 -12.20
C VAL A 73 10.57 11.13 -11.31
N ALA A 74 11.59 10.41 -11.78
CA ALA A 74 12.30 9.41 -10.99
C ALA A 74 12.97 10.01 -9.75
N ASP A 75 13.51 11.23 -9.85
CA ASP A 75 14.14 11.92 -8.72
C ASP A 75 13.11 12.30 -7.64
N LEU A 76 11.90 12.68 -8.04
CA LEU A 76 10.79 12.91 -7.10
C LEU A 76 10.43 11.61 -6.35
N LEU A 77 10.28 10.51 -7.09
CA LEU A 77 10.00 9.20 -6.49
C LEU A 77 11.14 8.72 -5.60
N GLN A 78 12.40 8.96 -5.99
CA GLN A 78 13.56 8.65 -5.18
C GLN A 78 13.50 9.40 -3.84
N ALA A 79 13.17 10.69 -3.85
CA ALA A 79 13.05 11.49 -2.64
C ALA A 79 11.93 10.98 -1.71
N PHE A 80 10.78 10.63 -2.28
CA PHE A 80 9.70 9.98 -1.53
C PHE A 80 10.15 8.67 -0.88
N LEU A 81 10.79 7.78 -1.66
CA LEU A 81 11.29 6.50 -1.17
C LEU A 81 12.37 6.66 -0.09
N ALA A 82 13.23 7.67 -0.20
CA ALA A 82 14.21 7.99 0.84
C ALA A 82 13.52 8.36 2.16
N ALA A 83 12.44 9.14 2.13
CA ALA A 83 11.63 9.44 3.31
C ALA A 83 10.94 8.20 3.92
N ARG A 84 10.79 7.13 3.12
CA ARG A 84 10.31 5.79 3.53
C ARG A 84 11.41 4.85 4.00
N GLY A 85 12.66 5.31 4.07
CA GLY A 85 13.82 4.48 4.43
C GLY A 85 14.27 3.51 3.33
N VAL A 86 13.89 3.75 2.08
CA VAL A 86 14.29 2.95 0.92
C VAL A 86 15.42 3.66 0.17
N HIS A 87 16.52 2.95 -0.05
CA HIS A 87 17.64 3.44 -0.86
C HIS A 87 17.36 3.20 -2.34
N ALA A 88 16.84 4.22 -3.02
CA ALA A 88 16.59 4.17 -4.45
C ALA A 88 17.73 4.80 -5.27
N SER A 89 18.10 4.17 -6.38
CA SER A 89 19.01 4.74 -7.38
C SER A 89 18.32 4.90 -8.73
N VAL A 90 18.62 5.96 -9.47
CA VAL A 90 18.05 6.22 -10.80
C VAL A 90 19.05 5.79 -11.87
N GLY A 91 18.64 4.89 -12.77
CA GLY A 91 19.51 4.31 -13.78
C GLY A 91 18.79 3.92 -15.06
N THR A 92 19.55 3.63 -16.11
CA THR A 92 19.00 3.22 -17.42
C THR A 92 18.86 1.70 -17.58
N MET A 93 19.56 0.93 -16.74
CA MET A 93 19.59 -0.53 -16.78
C MET A 93 18.88 -1.09 -15.56
N ILE A 94 18.09 -2.14 -15.79
CA ILE A 94 17.54 -2.94 -14.71
C ILE A 94 18.56 -4.04 -14.42
N SER A 95 19.30 -3.87 -13.33
CA SER A 95 20.06 -4.96 -12.73
C SER A 95 19.30 -5.45 -11.50
N GLY A 96 18.69 -6.63 -11.57
CA GLY A 96 17.99 -7.26 -10.43
C GLY A 96 16.53 -7.63 -10.70
N SER A 97 15.93 -8.36 -9.75
CA SER A 97 14.69 -9.12 -9.93
C SER A 97 13.38 -8.33 -9.78
N ALA A 98 13.40 -7.03 -9.49
CA ALA A 98 12.16 -6.26 -9.30
C ALA A 98 12.34 -4.73 -9.44
N PRO A 99 12.32 -4.18 -10.66
CA PRO A 99 12.46 -2.75 -10.88
C PRO A 99 11.17 -1.97 -10.60
N ILE A 100 11.35 -0.71 -10.23
CA ILE A 100 10.37 0.33 -10.55
C ILE A 100 10.75 0.87 -11.93
N ARG A 101 9.82 0.89 -12.87
CA ARG A 101 10.05 1.43 -14.22
C ARG A 101 9.16 2.64 -14.47
N LEU A 102 9.77 3.74 -14.87
CA LEU A 102 9.08 4.92 -15.35
C LEU A 102 9.39 5.07 -16.86
N THR A 103 8.37 5.19 -17.69
CA THR A 103 8.56 5.20 -19.15
C THR A 103 7.60 6.17 -19.81
N ILE A 104 8.16 7.07 -20.60
CA ILE A 104 7.40 7.87 -21.56
C ILE A 104 7.41 7.10 -22.87
N HIS A 105 6.26 6.60 -23.24
CA HIS A 105 6.04 5.91 -24.50
C HIS A 105 4.60 6.20 -24.94
N ASN A 106 4.33 6.16 -26.24
CA ASN A 106 2.98 6.37 -26.74
C ASN A 106 2.08 5.20 -26.34
N VAL A 107 1.49 5.27 -25.13
CA VAL A 107 0.71 4.19 -24.51
C VAL A 107 -0.61 4.03 -25.25
N ASP A 108 -1.30 5.15 -25.45
CA ASP A 108 -2.58 5.26 -26.13
C ASP A 108 -2.87 6.74 -26.42
N PRO A 109 -3.17 7.15 -27.67
CA PRO A 109 -3.64 8.51 -27.94
C PRO A 109 -4.89 8.90 -27.14
N LEU A 110 -5.72 7.93 -26.73
CA LEU A 110 -6.99 8.16 -26.03
C LEU A 110 -6.84 8.67 -24.59
N ILE A 111 -5.69 8.45 -23.94
CA ILE A 111 -5.46 8.92 -22.56
C ILE A 111 -4.85 10.33 -22.52
N GLY A 112 -4.49 10.91 -23.68
CA GLY A 112 -4.00 12.28 -23.79
C GLY A 112 -2.61 12.52 -23.16
N ALA A 113 -2.24 13.80 -22.98
CA ALA A 113 -0.91 14.17 -22.50
C ALA A 113 -0.70 13.86 -21.00
N GLU A 114 -1.76 13.98 -20.21
CA GLU A 114 -1.74 13.78 -18.76
C GLU A 114 -2.17 12.37 -18.32
N GLY A 115 -2.56 11.52 -19.28
CA GLY A 115 -2.96 10.15 -18.98
C GLY A 115 -1.78 9.25 -18.65
N TYR A 116 -2.04 8.27 -17.79
CA TYR A 116 -1.05 7.26 -17.41
C TYR A 116 -1.67 5.89 -17.17
N ARG A 117 -0.80 4.88 -17.23
CA ARG A 117 -1.05 3.53 -16.75
C ARG A 117 -0.06 3.20 -15.65
N LEU A 118 -0.57 2.94 -14.45
CA LEU A 118 0.21 2.41 -13.32
C LEU A 118 -0.13 0.92 -13.16
N LYS A 119 0.90 0.07 -13.08
CA LYS A 119 0.76 -1.35 -12.78
C LYS A 119 1.68 -1.72 -11.63
N VAL A 120 1.09 -2.38 -10.63
CA VAL A 120 1.78 -3.03 -9.51
C VAL A 120 1.44 -4.50 -9.56
N ASP A 121 2.46 -5.35 -9.64
CA ASP A 121 2.29 -6.80 -9.55
C ASP A 121 3.43 -7.45 -8.74
N ALA A 122 3.38 -8.77 -8.56
CA ALA A 122 4.40 -9.50 -7.79
C ALA A 122 5.84 -9.31 -8.29
N THR A 123 6.04 -8.84 -9.52
CA THR A 123 7.36 -8.61 -10.13
C THR A 123 7.88 -7.19 -9.98
N GLY A 124 7.01 -6.21 -9.68
CA GLY A 124 7.43 -4.82 -9.55
C GLY A 124 6.36 -3.78 -9.84
N VAL A 125 6.85 -2.59 -10.17
CA VAL A 125 6.02 -1.42 -10.48
C VAL A 125 6.40 -0.89 -11.86
N SER A 126 5.40 -0.54 -12.67
CA SER A 126 5.60 0.19 -13.91
C SER A 126 4.60 1.34 -14.01
N VAL A 127 5.09 2.53 -14.36
CA VAL A 127 4.26 3.68 -14.72
C VAL A 127 4.62 4.07 -16.14
N THR A 128 3.62 4.09 -17.01
CA THR A 128 3.79 4.48 -18.42
C THR A 128 2.85 5.63 -18.76
N ALA A 129 3.33 6.62 -19.51
CA ALA A 129 2.54 7.78 -19.92
C ALA A 129 3.02 8.35 -21.26
N ASN A 130 2.19 9.20 -21.88
CA ASN A 130 2.54 9.85 -23.15
C ASN A 130 3.50 11.05 -22.98
N THR A 131 3.54 11.66 -21.79
CA THR A 131 4.42 12.80 -21.47
C THR A 131 4.91 12.73 -20.02
N GLY A 132 5.85 13.62 -19.66
CA GLY A 132 6.29 13.78 -18.27
C GLY A 132 5.17 14.17 -17.31
N ALA A 133 4.14 14.91 -17.76
CA ALA A 133 3.01 15.29 -16.92
C ALA A 133 2.17 14.07 -16.51
N GLY A 134 1.82 13.21 -17.47
CA GLY A 134 1.12 11.97 -17.17
C GLY A 134 1.96 11.04 -16.28
N LEU A 135 3.27 10.97 -16.54
CA LEU A 135 4.17 10.15 -15.72
C LEU A 135 4.21 10.63 -14.26
N PHE A 136 4.23 11.96 -14.05
CA PHE A 136 4.15 12.57 -12.74
C PHE A 136 2.86 12.18 -12.01
N TYR A 137 1.69 12.29 -12.65
CA TYR A 137 0.43 11.87 -12.01
C TYR A 137 0.41 10.38 -11.70
N GLY A 138 0.97 9.54 -12.56
CA GLY A 138 1.08 8.11 -12.28
C GLY A 138 1.95 7.81 -11.06
N VAL A 139 3.02 8.59 -10.83
CA VAL A 139 3.82 8.52 -9.61
C VAL A 139 3.07 9.04 -8.39
N GLN A 140 2.31 10.12 -8.50
CA GLN A 140 1.46 10.60 -7.39
C GLN A 140 0.42 9.55 -6.97
N THR A 141 -0.14 8.82 -7.93
CA THR A 141 -1.05 7.70 -7.64
C THR A 141 -0.33 6.49 -7.05
N LEU A 142 0.91 6.22 -7.48
CA LEU A 142 1.75 5.19 -6.87
C LEU A 142 2.04 5.50 -5.40
N GLU A 143 2.35 6.75 -5.05
CA GLU A 143 2.63 7.16 -3.68
C GLU A 143 1.43 6.91 -2.74
N GLN A 144 0.20 7.08 -3.25
CA GLN A 144 -1.03 6.80 -2.49
C GLN A 144 -1.22 5.31 -2.15
N LEU A 145 -0.58 4.40 -2.89
CA LEU A 145 -0.62 2.96 -2.60
C LEU A 145 0.27 2.56 -1.41
N PHE A 146 1.19 3.43 -0.97
CA PHE A 146 2.01 3.13 0.19
C PHE A 146 1.18 3.21 1.48
N PRO A 147 1.47 2.36 2.47
CA PRO A 147 0.87 2.50 3.79
C PRO A 147 1.11 3.91 4.37
N ALA A 148 0.07 4.47 5.00
CA ALA A 148 0.08 5.84 5.50
C ALA A 148 1.27 6.16 6.43
N ARG A 149 1.76 5.18 7.19
CA ARG A 149 2.95 5.31 8.03
C ARG A 149 4.11 4.49 7.49
N ALA A 150 5.33 5.02 7.61
CA ALA A 150 6.55 4.32 7.22
C ALA A 150 6.80 3.05 8.05
N SER A 151 6.35 3.04 9.31
CA SER A 151 6.42 1.89 10.21
C SER A 151 5.63 0.68 9.71
N ASP A 152 4.63 0.89 8.85
CA ASP A 152 3.72 -0.15 8.40
C ASP A 152 4.26 -0.90 7.18
N GLY A 153 5.53 -0.65 6.83
CA GLY A 153 6.24 -1.28 5.72
C GLY A 153 5.99 -0.59 4.38
N ASN A 154 6.51 -1.20 3.31
CA ASN A 154 6.43 -0.69 1.94
C ASN A 154 5.80 -1.73 1.01
N THR A 155 4.73 -2.38 1.47
CA THR A 155 3.98 -3.37 0.70
C THR A 155 2.80 -2.69 0.00
N LEU A 156 2.78 -2.82 -1.32
CA LEU A 156 1.77 -2.27 -2.21
C LEU A 156 0.79 -3.37 -2.61
N THR A 157 -0.49 -3.00 -2.73
CA THR A 157 -1.50 -3.89 -3.32
C THR A 157 -1.34 -3.95 -4.83
N GLY A 158 -1.43 -5.15 -5.39
CA GLY A 158 -1.33 -5.36 -6.83
C GLY A 158 -2.55 -4.83 -7.57
N VAL A 159 -2.32 -3.83 -8.42
CA VAL A 159 -3.35 -3.11 -9.16
C VAL A 159 -2.90 -2.76 -10.57
N THR A 160 -3.87 -2.55 -11.46
CA THR A 160 -3.70 -1.74 -12.67
C THR A 160 -4.60 -0.52 -12.55
N VAL A 161 -4.05 0.67 -12.72
CA VAL A 161 -4.76 1.94 -12.75
C VAL A 161 -4.56 2.57 -14.12
N ASP A 162 -5.66 2.84 -14.81
CA ASP A 162 -5.69 3.67 -16.01
C ASP A 162 -6.45 4.94 -15.68
N ASP A 163 -5.79 6.09 -15.86
CA ASP A 163 -6.36 7.38 -15.50
C ASP A 163 -5.99 8.48 -16.48
N TRP A 164 -6.91 9.43 -16.66
CA TRP A 164 -6.74 10.60 -17.52
C TRP A 164 -7.77 11.68 -17.12
N PRO A 165 -7.45 12.96 -17.37
CA PRO A 165 -8.36 14.07 -17.08
C PRO A 165 -9.73 13.90 -17.75
N ALA A 166 -10.77 14.40 -17.10
CA ALA A 166 -12.10 14.45 -17.69
C ALA A 166 -12.25 15.47 -18.81
N TYR A 167 -11.42 16.50 -18.78
CA TYR A 167 -11.42 17.62 -19.68
C TYR A 167 -9.96 18.03 -19.86
N SER A 168 -9.55 18.32 -21.10
CA SER A 168 -8.19 18.68 -21.50
C SER A 168 -8.23 19.85 -22.46
#